data_AF-A0A520XJM8-F1
#
_entry.id   AF-A0A520XJM8-F1
#
_cell.length_a   1.000
_cell.length_b   1.000
_cell.length_c   1.000
_cell.angle_alpha   90.00
_cell.angle_beta   90.00
_cell.angle_gamma   90.00
#
_symmetry.space_group_name_H-M   'P 1'
#
loop_
_entity.id
_entity.type
_entity.pdbx_description
1 polymer ?
#
loop_
_entity_poly.entity_id
_entity_poly.type
_entity_poly.pdbx_seq_one_letter_code
_entity_poly.pdbx_strand_id
1 'polypeptide(L)'
;MSHSTNSRHRRSSTPAVRSRSNKPGGWDPSGLSMAPSFARNSGLSVPPGERSERKGGKVPLCRRLRGRGSVPNRTTVTPITSGAMARLGILAIVIVLAATACKDDTGATSSLVSTTAPLTVEEILTDAAATMQAVETLRYEISLSGAPITLLGVELRSAAGQYAAPESSQALLEAAIGGLTIELATIAIGETSWLTNPLTGAWDEYTGSRAFNPAIIFDPELGWKPLLTTDLSDASYTVEGDSYIVTGTAAGARVEVLTAGLVESQGVDIRFEIDRDSFHVTRMDFATSGDAGVTDWLLELSEFDEPVSINPPEVDGG
;
A
#
# COMPACT_ATOMS: atom_id res chain seq x y z
N MET A 1 1.84 -58.88 78.59
CA MET A 1 0.56 -58.80 79.32
C MET A 1 0.08 -57.36 79.26
N SER A 2 -1.15 -57.14 78.75
CA SER A 2 -2.07 -56.01 79.06
C SER A 2 -1.62 -54.57 78.73
N HIS A 3 -2.41 -53.62 78.23
CA HIS A 3 -3.80 -53.47 77.74
C HIS A 3 -3.77 -52.18 76.85
N SER A 4 -4.51 -52.08 75.73
CA SER A 4 -5.80 -51.35 75.58
C SER A 4 -5.82 -49.97 76.29
N THR A 5 -6.22 -48.81 75.76
CA THR A 5 -7.21 -48.44 74.72
C THR A 5 -7.16 -46.90 74.56
N ASN A 6 -7.46 -46.36 73.38
CA ASN A 6 -8.64 -45.52 73.09
C ASN A 6 -8.41 -44.39 72.06
N SER A 7 -9.41 -44.32 71.20
CA SER A 7 -9.71 -43.47 70.05
C SER A 7 -9.86 -41.96 70.34
N ARG A 8 -9.63 -41.15 69.30
CA ARG A 8 -10.56 -40.09 68.89
C ARG A 8 -10.38 -39.68 67.42
N HIS A 9 -11.50 -39.68 66.72
CA HIS A 9 -11.72 -39.16 65.37
C HIS A 9 -11.50 -37.64 65.29
N ARG A 10 -10.94 -37.18 64.17
CA ARG A 10 -11.47 -36.01 63.45
C ARG A 10 -11.22 -36.17 61.95
N ARG A 11 -12.31 -36.33 61.21
CA ARG A 11 -12.40 -36.14 59.76
C ARG A 11 -12.48 -34.64 59.51
N SER A 12 -11.72 -34.13 58.55
CA SER A 12 -11.96 -32.84 57.91
C SER A 12 -12.05 -33.08 56.41
N SER A 13 -13.27 -32.89 55.92
CA SER A 13 -13.75 -33.03 54.55
C SER A 13 -13.22 -31.90 53.65
N THR A 14 -12.63 -32.29 52.52
CA THR A 14 -12.29 -31.43 51.38
C THR A 14 -13.56 -31.11 50.57
N PRO A 15 -13.83 -29.84 50.20
CA PRO A 15 -14.91 -29.51 49.28
C PRO A 15 -14.46 -29.66 47.82
N ALA A 16 -15.28 -30.37 47.04
CA ALA A 16 -15.16 -30.51 45.60
C ALA A 16 -15.58 -29.21 44.89
N VAL A 17 -14.67 -28.64 44.09
CA VAL A 17 -14.95 -27.54 43.17
C VAL A 17 -15.69 -28.10 41.95
N ARG A 18 -16.96 -27.70 41.80
CA ARG A 18 -17.76 -27.95 40.58
C ARG A 18 -17.33 -26.95 39.49
N SER A 19 -16.75 -27.46 38.40
CA SER A 19 -16.64 -26.73 37.14
C SER A 19 -18.02 -26.62 36.49
N ARG A 20 -18.52 -25.39 36.34
CA ARG A 20 -19.66 -25.09 35.46
C ARG A 20 -19.11 -24.85 34.06
N SER A 21 -19.47 -25.73 33.13
CA SER A 21 -19.32 -25.52 31.69
C SER A 21 -20.43 -24.58 31.22
N ASN A 22 -20.07 -23.34 30.88
CA ASN A 22 -20.93 -22.48 30.08
C ASN A 22 -20.72 -22.85 28.61
N LYS A 23 -21.71 -23.52 28.01
CA LYS A 23 -21.86 -23.60 26.55
C LYS A 23 -22.55 -22.32 26.07
N PRO A 24 -22.02 -21.60 25.06
CA PRO A 24 -22.81 -20.59 24.35
C PRO A 24 -23.83 -21.28 23.42
N GLY A 25 -24.98 -20.62 23.31
CA GLY A 25 -26.18 -21.10 22.63
C GLY A 25 -25.97 -21.39 21.14
N GLY A 26 -26.69 -22.42 20.68
CA GLY A 26 -26.80 -22.76 19.26
C GLY A 26 -27.56 -21.68 18.50
N TRP A 27 -27.01 -21.34 17.35
CA TRP A 27 -27.65 -20.53 16.32
C TRP A 27 -28.41 -21.49 15.40
N ASP A 28 -29.72 -21.26 15.25
CA ASP A 28 -30.63 -22.00 14.38
C ASP A 28 -30.83 -21.20 13.08
N PRO A 29 -30.40 -21.70 11.90
CA PRO A 29 -30.58 -20.99 10.64
C PRO A 29 -31.87 -21.40 9.89
N SER A 30 -32.92 -21.78 10.61
CA SER A 30 -34.17 -22.28 10.00
C SER A 30 -35.35 -21.33 10.21
N GLY A 31 -35.31 -20.16 9.58
CA GLY A 31 -36.51 -19.33 9.53
C GLY A 31 -36.26 -17.89 9.15
N LEU A 32 -36.25 -17.61 7.86
CA LEU A 32 -36.76 -16.37 7.25
C LEU A 32 -36.88 -16.60 5.74
N SER A 33 -37.92 -17.35 5.38
CA SER A 33 -38.49 -17.32 4.03
C SER A 33 -39.40 -16.09 3.96
N MET A 34 -38.92 -15.02 3.32
CA MET A 34 -39.77 -13.99 2.76
C MET A 34 -39.24 -13.62 1.38
N ALA A 35 -39.81 -14.27 0.38
CA ALA A 35 -39.76 -13.82 -1.00
C ALA A 35 -40.68 -12.60 -1.17
N PRO A 36 -40.25 -11.53 -1.84
CA PRO A 36 -41.17 -10.66 -2.54
C PRO A 36 -41.39 -11.20 -3.96
N SER A 37 -42.63 -11.61 -4.23
CA SER A 37 -43.17 -11.77 -5.57
C SER A 37 -43.06 -10.45 -6.33
N PHE A 38 -42.18 -10.37 -7.32
CA PHE A 38 -42.31 -9.38 -8.39
C PHE A 38 -42.99 -9.99 -9.59
N ALA A 39 -44.15 -9.41 -9.89
CA ALA A 39 -45.01 -9.75 -10.99
C ALA A 39 -44.32 -9.52 -12.34
N ARG A 40 -44.65 -10.41 -13.27
CA ARG A 40 -44.41 -10.26 -14.71
C ARG A 40 -44.91 -8.89 -15.16
N ASN A 41 -44.06 -8.14 -15.84
CA ASN A 41 -44.54 -7.17 -16.82
C ASN A 41 -43.97 -7.56 -18.19
N SER A 42 -44.87 -8.09 -19.01
CA SER A 42 -44.63 -8.42 -20.40
C SER A 42 -44.89 -7.18 -21.25
N GLY A 43 -43.96 -6.89 -22.15
CA GLY A 43 -44.25 -6.16 -23.38
C GLY A 43 -43.92 -4.68 -23.35
N LEU A 44 -42.82 -4.33 -24.00
CA LEU A 44 -42.81 -3.21 -24.95
C LEU A 44 -41.70 -3.42 -25.98
N SER A 45 -42.14 -3.32 -27.22
CA SER A 45 -41.48 -3.68 -28.45
C SER A 45 -40.36 -2.71 -28.81
N VAL A 46 -39.19 -3.25 -29.17
CA VAL A 46 -38.10 -2.49 -29.79
C VAL A 46 -38.29 -2.50 -31.31
N PRO A 47 -38.41 -1.33 -32.00
CA PRO A 47 -38.38 -1.28 -33.44
C PRO A 47 -36.93 -1.41 -33.97
N PRO A 48 -36.72 -2.07 -35.13
CA PRO A 48 -35.40 -2.16 -35.76
C PRO A 48 -35.11 -0.88 -36.57
N GLY A 49 -33.99 -0.23 -36.32
CA GLY A 49 -33.61 1.02 -36.98
C GLY A 49 -32.12 1.11 -37.29
N GLU A 50 -31.81 0.81 -38.55
CA GLU A 50 -30.75 1.42 -39.37
C GLU A 50 -29.27 1.26 -38.97
N ARG A 51 -28.72 0.19 -39.55
CA ARG A 51 -27.33 0.05 -40.00
C ARG A 51 -26.97 1.19 -40.97
N SER A 52 -26.17 2.16 -40.52
CA SER A 52 -25.47 3.11 -41.39
C SER A 52 -24.02 2.65 -41.59
N GLU A 53 -23.77 1.98 -42.72
CA GLU A 53 -22.45 1.91 -43.35
C GLU A 53 -21.93 3.33 -43.61
N ARG A 54 -20.82 3.72 -42.96
CA ARG A 54 -19.98 4.80 -43.49
C ARG A 54 -18.62 4.26 -43.90
N LYS A 55 -18.49 4.22 -45.22
CA LYS A 55 -17.30 4.03 -46.03
C LYS A 55 -16.16 4.92 -45.59
N GLY A 56 -14.95 4.36 -45.73
CA GLY A 56 -13.68 5.01 -45.45
C GLY A 56 -13.48 6.35 -46.16
N GLY A 57 -12.95 7.31 -45.41
CA GLY A 57 -12.29 8.50 -45.90
C GLY A 57 -10.79 8.38 -45.59
N LYS A 58 -10.00 8.23 -46.64
CA LYS A 58 -8.54 8.31 -46.64
C LYS A 58 -8.12 9.79 -46.61
N VAL A 59 -7.05 10.08 -45.83
CA VAL A 59 -5.98 11.09 -46.10
C VAL A 59 -6.33 12.55 -45.73
N PRO A 60 -5.39 13.44 -45.30
CA PRO A 60 -3.92 13.34 -45.36
C PRO A 60 -3.11 13.57 -44.06
N LEU A 61 -1.88 13.05 -44.15
CA LEU A 61 -0.69 13.55 -43.46
C LEU A 61 -0.53 15.07 -43.61
N CYS A 62 -0.47 15.73 -42.46
CA CYS A 62 0.27 16.98 -42.25
C CYS A 62 1.06 16.80 -40.95
N ARG A 63 2.23 17.38 -40.71
CA ARG A 63 3.30 17.97 -41.51
C ARG A 63 4.35 18.25 -40.45
N ARG A 64 5.56 17.70 -40.58
CA ARG A 64 6.70 18.00 -39.69
C ARG A 64 6.84 19.52 -39.51
N LEU A 65 6.81 19.98 -38.27
CA LEU A 65 7.47 21.21 -37.87
C LEU A 65 8.60 20.87 -36.91
N ARG A 66 9.82 20.88 -37.47
CA ARG A 66 11.05 21.02 -36.73
C ARG A 66 11.07 22.43 -36.14
N GLY A 67 10.78 22.54 -34.84
CA GLY A 67 11.03 23.74 -34.05
C GLY A 67 12.33 23.57 -33.28
N ARG A 68 13.45 23.96 -33.91
CA ARG A 68 14.78 24.02 -33.32
C ARG A 68 14.87 25.33 -32.53
N GLY A 69 14.59 25.27 -31.23
CA GLY A 69 14.69 26.40 -30.31
C GLY A 69 15.76 26.13 -29.26
N SER A 70 17.02 26.31 -29.62
CA SER A 70 18.13 26.38 -28.68
C SER A 70 18.08 27.73 -27.94
N VAL A 71 17.74 27.72 -26.65
CA VAL A 71 18.00 28.84 -25.75
C VAL A 71 19.00 28.37 -24.69
N PRO A 72 20.21 28.96 -24.64
CA PRO A 72 21.13 28.71 -23.55
C PRO A 72 20.80 29.69 -22.42
N ASN A 73 20.59 29.21 -21.19
CA ASN A 73 21.03 30.01 -20.06
C ASN A 73 21.53 29.10 -18.94
N ARG A 74 22.86 29.01 -18.91
CA ARG A 74 23.67 28.38 -17.90
C ARG A 74 23.74 29.35 -16.74
N THR A 75 22.81 29.28 -15.79
CA THR A 75 22.94 29.99 -14.53
C THR A 75 23.98 29.25 -13.69
N THR A 76 25.22 29.73 -13.77
CA THR A 76 26.30 29.39 -12.86
C THR A 76 25.87 29.71 -11.43
N VAL A 77 25.49 28.69 -10.67
CA VAL A 77 25.42 28.79 -9.21
C VAL A 77 26.85 28.76 -8.68
N THR A 78 27.28 29.89 -8.16
CA THR A 78 28.51 30.07 -7.39
C THR A 78 28.50 29.15 -6.16
N PRO A 79 29.58 28.41 -5.87
CA PRO A 79 29.71 27.70 -4.61
C PRO A 79 29.85 28.69 -3.45
N ILE A 80 29.00 28.58 -2.43
CA ILE A 80 29.15 29.31 -1.17
C ILE A 80 30.30 28.64 -0.41
N THR A 81 31.44 29.30 -0.48
CA THR A 81 32.62 29.07 0.36
C THR A 81 32.35 29.43 1.82
N SER A 82 32.80 28.54 2.70
CA SER A 82 33.44 28.82 4.00
C SER A 82 32.58 29.38 5.15
N GLY A 83 32.09 28.45 5.97
CA GLY A 83 31.90 28.65 7.40
C GLY A 83 32.84 27.72 8.18
N ALA A 84 34.09 28.13 8.36
CA ALA A 84 35.03 27.47 9.25
C ALA A 84 34.62 27.71 10.70
N MET A 85 34.13 26.68 11.41
CA MET A 85 34.18 26.66 12.86
C MET A 85 35.20 25.62 13.33
N ALA A 86 36.40 26.14 13.56
CA ALA A 86 37.38 25.51 14.41
C ALA A 86 36.79 25.32 15.81
N ARG A 87 36.71 24.08 16.28
CA ARG A 87 36.77 23.78 17.71
C ARG A 87 37.79 22.69 17.96
N LEU A 88 38.93 23.16 18.47
CA LEU A 88 39.92 22.41 19.24
C LEU A 88 39.21 21.52 20.27
N GLY A 89 39.57 20.24 20.26
CA GLY A 89 39.20 19.27 21.30
C GLY A 89 40.23 18.15 21.33
N ILE A 90 41.43 18.48 21.79
CA ILE A 90 42.50 17.53 22.10
C ILE A 90 42.04 16.70 23.30
N LEU A 91 41.85 15.39 23.14
CA LEU A 91 42.09 14.44 24.22
C LEU A 91 42.69 13.16 23.66
N ALA A 92 43.86 12.84 24.19
CA ALA A 92 44.73 11.76 23.80
C ALA A 92 44.54 10.54 24.71
N ILE A 93 45.14 9.40 24.30
CA ILE A 93 45.61 8.26 25.13
C ILE A 93 44.47 7.26 25.48
N VAL A 94 44.55 5.94 25.26
CA VAL A 94 45.64 4.95 25.33
C VAL A 94 45.44 3.84 24.28
N ILE A 95 46.52 3.50 23.57
CA ILE A 95 46.70 2.28 22.79
C ILE A 95 47.08 1.14 23.74
N VAL A 96 46.32 0.03 23.76
CA VAL A 96 46.79 -1.25 24.31
C VAL A 96 46.80 -2.27 23.19
N LEU A 97 48.00 -2.51 22.65
CA LEU A 97 48.35 -3.69 21.87
C LEU A 97 48.34 -4.91 22.81
N ALA A 98 47.58 -5.94 22.43
CA ALA A 98 47.89 -7.32 22.81
C ALA A 98 48.02 -8.14 21.52
N ALA A 99 49.25 -8.27 21.05
CA ALA A 99 49.63 -9.23 20.03
C ALA A 99 49.77 -10.60 20.69
N THR A 100 48.87 -11.53 20.38
CA THR A 100 49.09 -12.96 20.58
C THR A 100 49.21 -13.62 19.22
N ALA A 101 50.46 -13.99 18.92
CA ALA A 101 50.90 -14.76 17.77
C ALA A 101 50.43 -16.22 17.81
N CYS A 102 50.32 -16.80 16.62
CA CYS A 102 50.40 -18.21 16.21
C CYS A 102 49.41 -18.40 15.06
N LYS A 103 49.69 -19.06 13.94
CA LYS A 103 50.80 -19.92 13.52
C LYS A 103 50.51 -20.24 12.05
N ASP A 104 51.56 -20.42 11.26
CA ASP A 104 51.51 -20.79 9.84
C ASP A 104 50.58 -21.98 9.56
N ASP A 105 49.75 -21.88 8.51
CA ASP A 105 49.44 -23.03 7.67
C ASP A 105 49.14 -22.63 6.21
N THR A 106 50.07 -23.06 5.37
CA THR A 106 50.04 -23.35 3.95
C THR A 106 48.67 -23.69 3.36
N GLY A 107 48.33 -23.02 2.26
CA GLY A 107 47.70 -23.65 1.10
C GLY A 107 46.18 -23.77 1.11
N ALA A 108 45.52 -22.80 0.48
CA ALA A 108 44.54 -23.02 -0.59
C ALA A 108 43.99 -21.66 -1.03
N THR A 109 44.45 -21.16 -2.17
CA THR A 109 43.66 -20.19 -2.94
C THR A 109 42.46 -20.93 -3.50
N SER A 110 41.48 -21.20 -2.63
CA SER A 110 40.16 -21.65 -3.04
C SER A 110 39.47 -20.42 -3.60
N SER A 111 39.53 -20.28 -4.92
CA SER A 111 38.73 -19.31 -5.65
C SER A 111 37.28 -19.75 -5.48
N LEU A 112 36.63 -19.27 -4.42
CA LEU A 112 35.22 -19.46 -4.17
C LEU A 112 34.47 -18.70 -5.25
N VAL A 113 34.13 -19.40 -6.34
CA VAL A 113 33.07 -18.95 -7.23
C VAL A 113 31.77 -19.13 -6.44
N SER A 114 31.34 -18.06 -5.76
CA SER A 114 30.00 -17.97 -5.21
C SER A 114 29.03 -17.94 -6.39
N THR A 115 28.64 -19.11 -6.87
CA THR A 115 27.44 -19.26 -7.69
C THR A 115 26.26 -19.04 -6.74
N THR A 116 25.90 -17.78 -6.52
CA THR A 116 24.66 -17.44 -5.82
C THR A 116 23.52 -18.03 -6.65
N ALA A 117 22.81 -19.02 -6.09
CA ALA A 117 21.61 -19.55 -6.71
C ALA A 117 20.63 -18.40 -6.95
N PRO A 118 19.83 -18.44 -8.05
CA PRO A 118 18.78 -17.44 -8.24
C PRO A 118 17.79 -17.50 -7.06
N LEU A 119 17.38 -16.33 -6.57
CA LEU A 119 16.40 -16.22 -5.50
C LEU A 119 15.07 -16.86 -5.90
N THR A 120 14.34 -17.40 -4.93
CA THR A 120 12.96 -17.85 -5.13
C THR A 120 12.00 -16.65 -5.12
N VAL A 121 10.76 -16.85 -5.59
CA VAL A 121 9.74 -15.78 -5.56
C VAL A 121 9.43 -15.36 -4.12
N GLU A 122 9.43 -16.32 -3.20
CA GLU A 122 9.16 -16.09 -1.78
C GLU A 122 10.29 -15.27 -1.13
N GLU A 123 11.54 -15.51 -1.50
CA GLU A 123 12.69 -14.70 -1.04
C GLU A 123 12.58 -13.26 -1.54
N ILE A 124 12.30 -13.06 -2.84
CA ILE A 124 12.11 -11.73 -3.44
C ILE A 124 10.98 -10.95 -2.74
N LEU A 125 9.82 -11.60 -2.53
CA LEU A 125 8.67 -11.00 -1.86
C LEU A 125 8.94 -10.69 -0.38
N THR A 126 9.67 -11.56 0.31
CA THR A 126 10.05 -11.36 1.72
C THR A 126 10.99 -10.16 1.86
N ASP A 127 12.01 -10.07 1.01
CA ASP A 127 12.96 -8.96 1.00
C ASP A 127 12.26 -7.65 0.62
N ALA A 128 11.38 -7.67 -0.40
CA ALA A 128 10.58 -6.50 -0.77
C ALA A 128 9.64 -6.05 0.35
N ALA A 129 8.98 -6.97 1.04
CA ALA A 129 8.13 -6.62 2.19
C ALA A 129 8.94 -5.98 3.32
N ALA A 130 10.16 -6.48 3.58
CA ALA A 130 11.06 -5.93 4.59
C ALA A 130 11.57 -4.53 4.19
N THR A 131 11.97 -4.34 2.94
CA THR A 131 12.38 -3.04 2.39
C THR A 131 11.23 -2.03 2.47
N MET A 132 10.05 -2.37 1.94
CA MET A 132 8.90 -1.47 1.95
C MET A 132 8.42 -1.12 3.37
N GLN A 133 8.57 -2.04 4.33
CA GLN A 133 8.28 -1.78 5.74
C GLN A 133 9.28 -0.80 6.39
N ALA A 134 10.51 -0.72 5.87
CA ALA A 134 11.56 0.14 6.41
C ALA A 134 11.54 1.56 5.84
N VAL A 135 10.76 1.82 4.78
CA VAL A 135 10.66 3.13 4.15
C VAL A 135 10.10 4.15 5.14
N GLU A 136 10.83 5.25 5.35
CA GLU A 136 10.39 6.35 6.21
C GLU A 136 9.52 7.33 5.44
N THR A 137 9.85 7.59 4.17
CA THR A 137 9.12 8.51 3.31
C THR A 137 9.13 8.04 1.86
N LEU A 138 8.10 8.37 1.09
CA LEU A 138 8.10 8.15 -0.35
C LEU A 138 7.16 9.13 -1.06
N ARG A 139 7.34 9.26 -2.37
CA ARG A 139 6.38 9.86 -3.29
C ARG A 139 5.61 8.75 -4.00
N TYR A 140 4.30 8.94 -4.14
CA TYR A 140 3.43 8.02 -4.89
C TYR A 140 2.58 8.75 -5.93
N GLU A 141 2.29 8.05 -7.02
CA GLU A 141 1.35 8.50 -8.05
C GLU A 141 0.40 7.34 -8.38
N ILE A 142 -0.91 7.62 -8.30
CA ILE A 142 -2.00 6.69 -8.60
C ILE A 142 -2.71 7.21 -9.84
N SER A 143 -2.93 6.35 -10.82
CA SER A 143 -3.72 6.63 -12.02
C SER A 143 -4.83 5.59 -12.17
N LEU A 144 -6.04 6.07 -12.47
CA LEU A 144 -7.23 5.25 -12.69
C LEU A 144 -7.68 5.38 -14.15
N SER A 145 -8.01 4.26 -14.78
CA SER A 145 -8.59 4.27 -16.13
C SER A 145 -9.70 3.23 -16.28
N GLY A 146 -10.57 3.39 -17.28
CA GLY A 146 -11.76 2.55 -17.45
C GLY A 146 -12.98 3.09 -16.70
N ALA A 147 -13.66 2.23 -15.95
CA ALA A 147 -14.86 2.58 -15.20
C ALA A 147 -14.57 3.58 -14.06
N PRO A 148 -15.49 4.52 -13.77
CA PRO A 148 -15.24 5.57 -12.77
C PRO A 148 -15.30 5.02 -11.34
N ILE A 149 -14.37 5.49 -10.50
CA ILE A 149 -14.41 5.34 -9.05
C ILE A 149 -14.85 6.68 -8.46
N THR A 150 -15.80 6.68 -7.52
CA THR A 150 -16.37 7.92 -6.98
C THR A 150 -15.93 8.15 -5.54
N LEU A 151 -15.48 9.37 -5.24
CA LEU A 151 -15.18 9.86 -3.90
C LEU A 151 -15.94 11.19 -3.70
N LEU A 152 -16.72 11.32 -2.62
CA LEU A 152 -17.54 12.52 -2.35
C LEU A 152 -18.42 12.99 -3.53
N GLY A 153 -18.91 12.06 -4.35
CA GLY A 153 -19.75 12.37 -5.52
C GLY A 153 -19.01 12.88 -6.75
N VAL A 154 -17.67 12.82 -6.77
CA VAL A 154 -16.85 13.14 -7.93
C VAL A 154 -16.06 11.91 -8.41
N GLU A 155 -15.84 11.82 -9.72
CA GLU A 155 -15.13 10.70 -10.35
C GLU A 155 -13.61 10.89 -10.20
N LEU A 156 -12.96 10.06 -9.40
CA LEU A 156 -11.51 10.09 -9.20
C LEU A 156 -10.78 9.62 -10.49
N ARG A 157 -9.71 10.33 -10.86
CA ARG A 157 -8.88 10.04 -12.03
C ARG A 157 -7.44 9.71 -11.66
N SER A 158 -6.88 10.48 -10.74
CA SER A 158 -5.52 10.25 -10.24
C SER A 158 -5.34 10.82 -8.84
N ALA A 159 -4.27 10.41 -8.18
CA ALA A 159 -3.78 11.02 -6.96
C ALA A 159 -2.26 11.05 -6.98
N ALA A 160 -1.65 12.19 -6.68
CA ALA A 160 -0.20 12.33 -6.53
C ALA A 160 0.10 12.86 -5.13
N GLY A 161 0.98 12.18 -4.41
CA GLY A 161 1.18 12.45 -3.00
C GLY A 161 2.50 11.98 -2.43
N GLN A 162 2.62 12.18 -1.13
CA GLN A 162 3.77 11.78 -0.33
C GLN A 162 3.27 11.08 0.93
N TYR A 163 3.99 10.03 1.33
CA TYR A 163 3.79 9.33 2.58
C TYR A 163 4.96 9.62 3.52
N ALA A 164 4.65 9.72 4.81
CA ALA A 164 5.62 9.76 5.88
C ALA A 164 5.17 8.79 6.98
N ALA A 165 6.05 7.85 7.31
CA ALA A 165 5.80 6.86 8.35
C ALA A 165 5.58 7.53 9.72
N PRO A 166 4.76 6.92 10.60
CA PRO A 166 4.05 5.65 10.38
C PRO A 166 2.70 5.80 9.64
N GLU A 167 2.07 6.97 9.70
CA GLU A 167 0.63 7.10 9.39
C GLU A 167 0.25 8.46 8.79
N SER A 168 1.20 9.17 8.18
CA SER A 168 0.95 10.48 7.57
C SER A 168 1.01 10.40 6.05
N SER A 169 0.06 11.06 5.38
CA SER A 169 0.06 11.16 3.93
C SER A 169 -0.61 12.45 3.48
N GLN A 170 -0.15 13.02 2.37
CA GLN A 170 -0.79 14.15 1.71
C GLN A 170 -0.83 13.91 0.20
N ALA A 171 -1.93 14.30 -0.45
CA ALA A 171 -2.08 14.15 -1.89
C ALA A 171 -2.92 15.25 -2.52
N LEU A 172 -2.64 15.52 -3.79
CA LEU A 172 -3.53 16.18 -4.72
C LEU A 172 -4.24 15.12 -5.55
N LEU A 173 -5.56 15.22 -5.65
CA LEU A 173 -6.43 14.32 -6.40
C LEU A 173 -6.99 15.06 -7.61
N GLU A 174 -6.86 14.47 -8.80
CA GLU A 174 -7.60 14.92 -9.97
C GLU A 174 -8.92 14.17 -10.02
N ALA A 175 -10.02 14.91 -10.11
CA ALA A 175 -11.37 14.34 -10.19
C ALA A 175 -12.22 15.03 -11.25
N ALA A 176 -13.37 14.45 -11.57
CA ALA A 176 -14.33 15.02 -12.52
C ALA A 176 -15.77 15.04 -11.97
N ILE A 177 -16.49 16.12 -12.25
CA ILE A 177 -17.93 16.25 -11.97
C ILE A 177 -18.66 16.78 -13.20
N GLY A 178 -19.57 15.98 -13.76
CA GLY A 178 -20.31 16.37 -14.98
C GLY A 178 -19.41 16.71 -16.18
N GLY A 179 -18.24 16.08 -16.27
CA GLY A 179 -17.24 16.34 -17.32
C GLY A 179 -16.31 17.54 -17.06
N LEU A 180 -16.45 18.25 -15.94
CA LEU A 180 -15.50 19.27 -15.51
C LEU A 180 -14.42 18.63 -14.63
N THR A 181 -13.14 18.82 -14.98
CA THR A 181 -12.01 18.45 -14.12
C THR A 181 -11.87 19.43 -12.96
N ILE A 182 -11.69 18.90 -11.75
CA ILE A 182 -11.43 19.64 -10.52
C ILE A 182 -10.23 19.02 -9.80
N GLU A 183 -9.63 19.78 -8.90
CA GLU A 183 -8.56 19.32 -8.02
C GLU A 183 -9.06 19.31 -6.58
N LEU A 184 -8.74 18.25 -5.85
CA LEU A 184 -8.96 18.14 -4.41
C LEU A 184 -7.61 17.94 -3.73
N ALA A 185 -7.46 18.39 -2.49
CA ALA A 185 -6.31 18.09 -1.66
C ALA A 185 -6.76 17.27 -0.46
N THR A 186 -5.93 16.30 -0.06
CA THR A 186 -6.12 15.52 1.15
C THR A 186 -4.86 15.52 1.99
N ILE A 187 -5.04 15.53 3.31
CA ILE A 187 -4.00 15.31 4.31
C ILE A 187 -4.57 14.29 5.29
N ALA A 188 -3.83 13.24 5.61
CA ALA A 188 -4.19 12.27 6.64
C ALA A 188 -3.03 12.15 7.63
N ILE A 189 -3.35 12.20 8.93
CA ILE A 189 -2.40 12.02 10.02
C ILE A 189 -3.09 11.15 11.07
N GLY A 190 -2.71 9.88 11.13
CA GLY A 190 -3.34 8.87 11.97
C GLY A 190 -4.83 8.69 11.67
N GLU A 191 -5.69 8.83 12.67
CA GLU A 191 -7.14 8.66 12.52
C GLU A 191 -7.89 9.91 11.99
N THR A 192 -7.17 11.01 11.75
CA THR A 192 -7.75 12.26 11.26
C THR A 192 -7.34 12.46 9.81
N SER A 193 -8.30 12.83 8.96
CA SER A 193 -8.00 13.34 7.64
C SER A 193 -8.75 14.61 7.32
N TRP A 194 -8.15 15.42 6.47
CA TRP A 194 -8.73 16.61 5.90
C TRP A 194 -8.84 16.41 4.40
N LEU A 195 -9.95 16.87 3.83
CA LEU A 195 -10.19 16.83 2.39
C LEU A 195 -10.83 18.16 2.00
N THR A 196 -10.34 18.78 0.92
CA THR A 196 -10.93 20.02 0.43
C THR A 196 -12.30 19.77 -0.16
N ASN A 197 -13.25 20.63 0.18
CA ASN A 197 -14.57 20.63 -0.41
C ASN A 197 -14.49 20.92 -1.92
N PRO A 198 -15.07 20.09 -2.80
CA PRO A 198 -14.98 20.26 -4.25
C PRO A 198 -15.59 21.57 -4.77
N LEU A 199 -16.47 22.22 -3.99
CA LEU A 199 -17.16 23.44 -4.40
C LEU A 199 -16.51 24.71 -3.85
N THR A 200 -15.99 24.67 -2.62
CA THR A 200 -15.46 25.87 -1.94
C THR A 200 -13.93 25.88 -1.84
N GLY A 201 -13.28 24.72 -1.97
CA GLY A 201 -11.85 24.54 -1.70
C GLY A 201 -11.48 24.60 -0.21
N ALA A 202 -12.46 24.78 0.69
CA ALA A 202 -12.22 24.80 2.12
C ALA A 202 -11.89 23.40 2.65
N TRP A 203 -11.02 23.30 3.65
CA TRP A 203 -10.71 22.04 4.30
C TRP A 203 -11.86 21.60 5.21
N ASP A 204 -12.36 20.39 4.99
CA ASP A 204 -13.29 19.70 5.87
C ASP A 204 -12.53 18.59 6.61
N GLU A 205 -12.76 18.47 7.93
CA GLU A 205 -12.15 17.44 8.77
C GLU A 205 -13.05 16.19 8.88
N TYR A 206 -12.42 15.03 8.78
CA TYR A 206 -13.02 13.71 8.87
C TYR A 206 -12.26 12.86 9.90
N THR A 207 -12.98 12.07 10.68
CA THR A 207 -12.40 11.22 11.74
C THR A 207 -12.95 9.79 11.69
N GLY A 208 -12.12 8.85 12.16
CA GLY A 208 -12.50 7.44 12.28
C GLY A 208 -12.86 6.82 10.93
N SER A 209 -13.92 6.01 10.89
CA SER A 209 -14.33 5.28 9.68
C SER A 209 -14.83 6.16 8.52
N ARG A 210 -14.94 7.48 8.72
CA ARG A 210 -15.28 8.44 7.66
C ARG A 210 -14.06 9.09 7.03
N ALA A 211 -12.88 8.91 7.62
CA ALA A 211 -11.64 9.48 7.11
C ALA A 211 -11.16 8.67 5.89
N PHE A 212 -11.06 9.34 4.74
CA PHE A 212 -10.24 8.82 3.65
C PHE A 212 -8.78 8.97 4.06
N ASN A 213 -8.06 7.84 4.20
CA ASN A 213 -6.67 7.84 4.61
C ASN A 213 -5.80 7.03 3.61
N PRO A 214 -5.09 7.70 2.69
CA PRO A 214 -4.20 7.01 1.74
C PRO A 214 -2.96 6.41 2.40
N ALA A 215 -2.61 6.79 3.64
CA ALA A 215 -1.48 6.21 4.37
C ALA A 215 -1.71 4.71 4.69
N ILE A 216 -2.96 4.24 4.73
CA ILE A 216 -3.30 2.84 5.03
C ILE A 216 -2.68 1.84 4.03
N ILE A 217 -2.45 2.28 2.79
CA ILE A 217 -1.78 1.48 1.75
C ILE A 217 -0.35 1.12 2.19
N PHE A 218 0.29 2.04 2.92
CA PHE A 218 1.67 1.93 3.39
C PHE A 218 1.78 1.40 4.82
N ASP A 219 0.66 1.07 5.46
CA ASP A 219 0.64 0.56 6.82
C ASP A 219 1.39 -0.79 6.92
N PRO A 220 2.28 -0.98 7.92
CA PRO A 220 3.09 -2.18 8.03
C PRO A 220 2.32 -3.43 8.46
N GLU A 221 1.10 -3.30 8.99
CA GLU A 221 0.26 -4.42 9.44
C GLU A 221 -0.89 -4.72 8.46
N LEU A 222 -1.41 -3.70 7.79
CA LEU A 222 -2.58 -3.78 6.92
C LEU A 222 -2.25 -3.64 5.43
N GLY A 223 -1.17 -2.93 5.10
CA GLY A 223 -0.74 -2.59 3.74
C GLY A 223 0.20 -3.62 3.10
N TRP A 224 1.42 -3.19 2.73
CA TRP A 224 2.35 -3.95 1.89
C TRP A 224 2.82 -5.28 2.47
N LYS A 225 3.10 -5.35 3.77
CA LYS A 225 3.67 -6.55 4.38
C LYS A 225 2.75 -7.77 4.22
N PRO A 226 1.49 -7.75 4.67
CA PRO A 226 0.62 -8.90 4.48
C PRO A 226 0.32 -9.14 2.99
N LEU A 227 0.22 -8.08 2.18
CA LEU A 227 0.03 -8.21 0.73
C LEU A 227 1.14 -9.05 0.09
N LEU A 228 2.41 -8.73 0.37
CA LEU A 228 3.55 -9.40 -0.27
C LEU A 228 3.88 -10.76 0.34
N THR A 229 3.51 -11.02 1.61
CA THR A 229 3.96 -12.23 2.32
C THR A 229 2.88 -13.29 2.56
N THR A 230 1.63 -12.89 2.77
CA THR A 230 0.56 -13.82 3.18
C THR A 230 -0.66 -13.82 2.27
N ASP A 231 -0.94 -12.70 1.61
CA ASP A 231 -2.20 -12.46 0.90
C ASP A 231 -2.04 -12.41 -0.62
N LEU A 232 -0.89 -12.86 -1.13
CA LEU A 232 -0.64 -13.08 -2.56
C LEU A 232 -0.50 -14.59 -2.83
N SER A 233 -1.43 -15.16 -3.59
CA SER A 233 -1.35 -16.55 -4.05
C SER A 233 -0.82 -16.66 -5.48
N ASP A 234 -0.40 -17.87 -5.86
CA ASP A 234 0.03 -18.19 -7.23
C ASP A 234 1.15 -17.28 -7.74
N ALA A 235 1.98 -16.80 -6.81
CA ALA A 235 3.06 -15.88 -7.10
C ALA A 235 4.11 -16.51 -8.03
N SER A 236 4.51 -15.76 -9.04
CA SER A 236 5.61 -16.12 -9.93
C SER A 236 6.34 -14.86 -10.37
N TYR A 237 7.57 -15.01 -10.87
CA TYR A 237 8.35 -13.87 -11.34
C TYR A 237 9.09 -14.14 -12.65
N THR A 238 9.36 -13.05 -13.36
CA THR A 238 10.35 -12.96 -14.42
C THR A 238 11.35 -11.85 -14.08
N VAL A 239 12.47 -11.80 -14.82
CA VAL A 239 13.48 -10.73 -14.69
C VAL A 239 13.45 -9.90 -15.96
N GLU A 240 13.25 -8.59 -15.82
CA GLU A 240 13.25 -7.63 -16.93
C GLU A 240 14.21 -6.48 -16.59
N GLY A 241 15.39 -6.49 -17.21
CA GLY A 241 16.45 -5.51 -16.91
C GLY A 241 16.88 -5.58 -15.44
N ASP A 242 16.70 -4.46 -14.75
CA ASP A 242 17.08 -4.27 -13.34
C ASP A 242 15.90 -4.52 -12.38
N SER A 243 14.78 -5.06 -12.89
CA SER A 243 13.57 -5.32 -12.10
C SER A 243 13.21 -6.82 -12.06
N TYR A 244 12.72 -7.29 -10.91
CA TYR A 244 11.87 -8.46 -10.82
C TYR A 244 10.44 -8.05 -11.17
N ILE A 245 9.84 -8.74 -12.14
CA ILE A 245 8.42 -8.60 -12.45
C ILE A 245 7.69 -9.73 -11.76
N VAL A 246 6.95 -9.41 -10.71
CA VAL A 246 6.20 -10.41 -9.93
C VAL A 246 4.72 -10.31 -10.27
N THR A 247 4.06 -11.45 -10.44
CA THR A 247 2.60 -11.54 -10.63
C THR A 247 2.01 -12.51 -9.64
N GLY A 248 0.78 -12.29 -9.20
CA GLY A 248 0.01 -13.23 -8.38
C GLY A 248 -1.44 -12.77 -8.20
N THR A 249 -2.18 -13.46 -7.34
CA THR A 249 -3.57 -13.12 -7.00
C THR A 249 -3.64 -12.53 -5.60
N ALA A 250 -4.02 -11.26 -5.47
CA ALA A 250 -4.23 -10.63 -4.18
C ALA A 250 -5.57 -11.03 -3.57
N ALA A 251 -5.58 -11.35 -2.27
CA ALA A 251 -6.81 -11.66 -1.54
C ALA A 251 -7.74 -10.43 -1.44
N GLY A 252 -9.05 -10.65 -1.48
CA GLY A 252 -10.01 -9.55 -1.56
C GLY A 252 -9.98 -8.57 -0.39
N ALA A 253 -9.68 -9.04 0.82
CA ALA A 253 -9.53 -8.15 1.97
C ALA A 253 -8.37 -7.14 1.78
N ARG A 254 -7.34 -7.50 1.00
CA ARG A 254 -6.25 -6.58 0.66
C ARG A 254 -6.61 -5.59 -0.41
N VAL A 255 -7.41 -5.98 -1.39
CA VAL A 255 -7.85 -5.06 -2.45
C VAL A 255 -8.68 -3.92 -1.88
N GLU A 256 -9.52 -4.18 -0.88
CA GLU A 256 -10.25 -3.14 -0.16
C GLU A 256 -9.29 -2.16 0.53
N VAL A 257 -8.23 -2.65 1.20
CA VAL A 257 -7.21 -1.79 1.84
C VAL A 257 -6.41 -0.99 0.80
N LEU A 258 -5.95 -1.64 -0.28
CA LEU A 258 -5.15 -1.02 -1.35
C LEU A 258 -5.91 0.09 -2.09
N THR A 259 -7.24 -0.01 -2.14
CA THR A 259 -8.11 1.01 -2.74
C THR A 259 -8.64 2.00 -1.70
N ALA A 260 -8.09 1.99 -0.47
CA ALA A 260 -8.53 2.81 0.65
C ALA A 260 -10.05 2.74 0.91
N GLY A 261 -10.64 1.56 0.70
CA GLY A 261 -12.06 1.29 0.87
C GLY A 261 -12.96 1.77 -0.27
N LEU A 262 -12.40 2.27 -1.37
CA LEU A 262 -13.18 2.74 -2.53
C LEU A 262 -13.75 1.58 -3.36
N VAL A 263 -13.22 0.38 -3.20
CA VAL A 263 -13.65 -0.83 -3.91
C VAL A 263 -13.97 -1.92 -2.90
N GLU A 264 -15.08 -2.64 -3.14
CA GLU A 264 -15.45 -3.79 -2.32
C GLU A 264 -14.44 -4.92 -2.41
N SER A 265 -14.40 -5.74 -1.36
CA SER A 265 -13.52 -6.90 -1.27
C SER A 265 -13.68 -7.87 -2.44
N GLN A 266 -12.63 -8.02 -3.25
CA GLN A 266 -12.59 -8.93 -4.39
C GLN A 266 -11.16 -9.40 -4.68
N GLY A 267 -10.97 -10.68 -5.03
CA GLY A 267 -9.66 -11.16 -5.46
C GLY A 267 -9.30 -10.60 -6.85
N VAL A 268 -8.06 -10.15 -7.03
CA VAL A 268 -7.58 -9.58 -8.30
C VAL A 268 -6.19 -10.11 -8.64
N ASP A 269 -5.92 -10.25 -9.94
CA ASP A 269 -4.57 -10.43 -10.43
C ASP A 269 -3.81 -9.10 -10.26
N ILE A 270 -2.60 -9.17 -9.73
CA ILE A 270 -1.75 -8.02 -9.45
C ILE A 270 -0.35 -8.26 -10.01
N ARG A 271 0.27 -7.19 -10.51
CA ARG A 271 1.65 -7.15 -10.98
C ARG A 271 2.43 -6.15 -10.16
N PHE A 272 3.65 -6.52 -9.76
CA PHE A 272 4.63 -5.66 -9.14
C PHE A 272 5.88 -5.56 -10.02
N GLU A 273 6.46 -4.36 -10.04
CA GLU A 273 7.85 -4.15 -10.44
C GLU A 273 8.67 -3.90 -9.18
N ILE A 274 9.70 -4.71 -8.97
CA ILE A 274 10.55 -4.68 -7.79
C ILE A 274 12.00 -4.50 -8.24
N ASP A 275 12.66 -3.43 -7.76
CA ASP A 275 14.06 -3.18 -8.06
C ASP A 275 14.96 -4.31 -7.52
N ARG A 276 15.89 -4.80 -8.33
CA ARG A 276 16.67 -6.01 -8.00
C ARG A 276 17.77 -5.79 -6.98
N ASP A 277 18.25 -4.56 -6.85
CA ASP A 277 19.36 -4.23 -5.96
C ASP A 277 18.86 -3.82 -4.57
N SER A 278 17.74 -3.10 -4.52
CA SER A 278 17.19 -2.51 -3.29
C SER A 278 15.92 -3.20 -2.79
N PHE A 279 15.24 -3.97 -3.63
CA PHE A 279 13.93 -4.59 -3.34
C PHE A 279 12.79 -3.60 -3.10
N HIS A 280 12.94 -2.32 -3.49
CA HIS A 280 11.81 -1.41 -3.51
C HIS A 280 10.78 -1.86 -4.54
N VAL A 281 9.51 -1.91 -4.14
CA VAL A 281 8.40 -1.96 -5.10
C VAL A 281 8.32 -0.58 -5.74
N THR A 282 8.57 -0.49 -7.04
CA THR A 282 8.55 0.78 -7.78
C THR A 282 7.25 0.98 -8.55
N ARG A 283 6.53 -0.10 -8.84
CA ARG A 283 5.26 -0.07 -9.55
C ARG A 283 4.35 -1.21 -9.12
N MET A 284 3.06 -0.94 -9.08
CA MET A 284 2.00 -1.92 -8.86
C MET A 284 0.84 -1.63 -9.81
N ASP A 285 0.34 -2.65 -10.51
CA ASP A 285 -0.86 -2.54 -11.33
C ASP A 285 -1.80 -3.73 -11.16
N PHE A 286 -3.10 -3.43 -11.19
CA PHE A 286 -4.18 -4.41 -11.06
C PHE A 286 -5.48 -3.83 -11.62
N ALA A 287 -6.50 -4.68 -11.79
CA ALA A 287 -7.82 -4.26 -12.25
C ALA A 287 -8.91 -4.71 -11.28
N THR A 288 -9.86 -3.82 -11.01
CA THR A 288 -11.03 -4.10 -10.17
C THR A 288 -12.31 -4.07 -10.99
N SER A 289 -13.29 -4.89 -10.63
CA SER A 289 -14.61 -4.90 -11.25
C SER A 289 -15.67 -4.31 -10.32
N GLY A 290 -16.62 -3.56 -10.88
CA GLY A 290 -17.81 -3.06 -10.19
C GLY A 290 -18.98 -2.90 -11.16
N ASP A 291 -20.10 -2.37 -10.67
CA ASP A 291 -21.34 -2.21 -11.47
C ASP A 291 -21.14 -1.36 -12.73
N ALA A 292 -20.23 -0.39 -12.69
CA ALA A 292 -19.91 0.50 -13.80
C ALA A 292 -18.92 -0.12 -14.81
N GLY A 293 -18.32 -1.28 -14.51
CA GLY A 293 -17.34 -1.96 -15.35
C GLY A 293 -16.02 -2.23 -14.65
N VAL A 294 -14.94 -2.33 -15.44
CA VAL A 294 -13.58 -2.59 -14.96
C VAL A 294 -12.81 -1.27 -14.84
N THR A 295 -12.10 -1.11 -13.73
CA THR A 295 -11.17 0.00 -13.49
C THR A 295 -9.75 -0.54 -13.37
N ASP A 296 -8.84 -0.02 -14.19
CA ASP A 296 -7.40 -0.30 -14.08
C ASP A 296 -6.76 0.68 -13.10
N TRP A 297 -5.98 0.14 -12.17
CA TRP A 297 -5.23 0.87 -11.16
C TRP A 297 -3.74 0.76 -11.48
N LEU A 298 -3.06 1.90 -11.51
CA LEU A 298 -1.61 1.98 -11.59
C LEU A 298 -1.10 2.82 -10.43
N LEU A 299 -0.22 2.24 -9.61
CA LEU A 299 0.51 2.91 -8.55
C LEU A 299 2.00 2.90 -8.90
N GLU A 300 2.64 4.06 -8.87
CA GLU A 300 4.07 4.25 -9.06
C GLU A 300 4.69 4.89 -7.82
N LEU A 301 5.82 4.35 -7.37
CA LEU A 301 6.50 4.73 -6.13
C LEU A 301 7.92 5.21 -6.45
N SER A 302 8.34 6.30 -5.81
CA SER A 302 9.63 6.95 -6.06
C SER A 302 10.07 7.80 -4.86
N GLU A 303 11.26 8.41 -4.95
CA GLU A 303 11.77 9.35 -3.94
C GLU A 303 11.75 8.77 -2.52
N PHE A 304 12.17 7.51 -2.39
CA PHE A 304 12.26 6.80 -1.10
C PHE A 304 13.25 7.51 -0.16
N ASP A 305 12.84 7.66 1.11
CA ASP A 305 13.59 8.23 2.22
C ASP A 305 14.08 9.67 2.00
N GLU A 306 13.45 10.41 1.08
CA GLU A 306 13.64 11.86 0.92
C GLU A 306 12.83 12.63 1.99
N PRO A 307 13.43 13.62 2.70
CA PRO A 307 12.74 14.31 3.79
C PRO A 307 11.45 15.03 3.37
N VAL A 308 10.34 14.72 4.03
CA VAL A 308 9.05 15.43 3.91
C VAL A 308 8.51 15.80 5.29
N SER A 309 7.77 16.91 5.36
CA SER A 309 6.97 17.28 6.53
C SER A 309 5.52 17.44 6.11
N ILE A 310 4.65 16.64 6.73
CA ILE A 310 3.21 16.67 6.53
C ILE A 310 2.59 17.25 7.79
N ASN A 311 1.85 18.35 7.67
CA ASN A 311 1.22 19.05 8.78
C ASN A 311 -0.28 19.19 8.52
N PRO A 312 -1.12 19.28 9.57
CA PRO A 312 -2.53 19.63 9.39
C PRO A 312 -2.69 20.92 8.58
N PRO A 313 -3.79 21.08 7.83
CA PRO A 313 -4.04 22.31 7.09
C PRO A 313 -4.24 23.48 8.05
N GLU A 314 -3.86 24.68 7.61
CA GLU A 314 -4.25 25.91 8.29
C GLU A 314 -5.75 26.12 8.05
N VAL A 315 -6.56 25.84 9.08
CA VAL A 315 -7.98 26.19 9.09
C VAL A 315 -8.11 27.62 9.59
N ASP A 316 -8.62 28.52 8.75
CA ASP A 316 -9.00 29.87 9.17
C ASP A 316 -10.09 29.73 10.24
N GLY A 317 -9.71 29.89 11.51
CA GLY A 317 -10.64 29.81 12.64
C GLY A 317 -11.74 30.84 12.49
N GLY A 318 -12.96 30.36 12.21
CA GLY A 318 -14.18 31.18 12.23
C GLY A 318 -14.56 31.65 13.63
#